data_AF-A0A7W0SKK3-F1
#
_entry.id   AF-A0A7W0SKK3-F1
#
_cell.length_a   1.000
_cell.length_b   1.000
_cell.length_c   1.000
_cell.angle_alpha   90.00
_cell.angle_beta   90.00
_cell.angle_gamma   90.00
#
_symmetry.space_group_name_H-M   'P 1'
#
loop_
_entity.id
_entity.type
_entity.pdbx_description
1 polymer ?
#
loop_
_entity_poly.entity_id
_entity_poly.type
_entity_poly.pdbx_seq_one_letter_code
_entity_poly.pdbx_strand_id
1 'polypeptide(L)'
;MPRGGSDAARLRQRLGSEDDSVRLNAALDLADLSLDDGVSVLVEALAHPWPVVRRSFARRALVSLGRDAVPALERATRDAGTLCALGASLALVEIDSRRRSTFAAAIRGSLADGGSAAEDAVEFLWDRPEAAIELCAELQALVARDVAADTADWDRDPRIRAALLLARTAGADVEVHSALIRLVADETAHLRWAGALALGHAGFASAAAIRALGARTIAEDEAQRVRVAAAFALARIGDPDLDTIPALGAMLGSGQPWLRVSALRIAGEMASAEPRFERSEVFYRWTYSAHPVAQAANRAGVLGWLLAALEDTDANVRRNAILALSWCGDPKDEAARALSAFRGERYFESLAEEARTRLLGRDRPLDAEPSDYGRMEDFYLQVPIIWTNEKLDRFRALHQRACRDGPATELGYDLPYPKHEFLRYLCDEHGLLLHGSEKTDLEVLKPLRSSTDSSPHGNVSGVYGEPDPIRPIYFAVVDKKRSFGLINTCFALDEAGGEDTRLEQPDLIRYYRLSVGVLATGDDFWREGTVYALPRESFTFWEEWTSRAPVRPVLKLSVARDDLPLKDHVWGADLRKPGDFWVDPRKPYPYLEDVWALPLRTLP
;
A
#
# COMPACT_ATOMS: atom_id res chain seq x y z
N MET A 1 7.58 8.17 -41.34
CA MET A 1 8.93 8.79 -41.33
C MET A 1 9.83 7.98 -40.40
N PRO A 2 11.08 7.65 -40.77
CA PRO A 2 11.92 6.74 -39.99
C PRO A 2 12.49 7.48 -38.76
N ARG A 3 11.79 7.42 -37.63
CA ARG A 3 12.28 7.94 -36.33
C ARG A 3 13.11 6.92 -35.53
N GLY A 4 12.95 5.61 -35.80
CA GLY A 4 13.60 4.56 -34.99
C GLY A 4 15.13 4.51 -35.08
N GLY A 5 15.74 4.91 -36.20
CA GLY A 5 17.19 4.82 -36.40
C GLY A 5 18.01 5.87 -35.64
N SER A 6 17.50 7.11 -35.56
CA SER A 6 18.15 8.18 -34.79
C SER A 6 18.03 7.97 -33.29
N ASP A 7 16.89 7.42 -32.85
CA ASP A 7 16.59 7.21 -31.45
C ASP A 7 17.47 6.08 -30.88
N ALA A 8 17.62 4.97 -31.61
CA ALA A 8 18.51 3.87 -31.21
C ALA A 8 19.98 4.29 -31.07
N ALA A 9 20.50 5.12 -31.97
CA ALA A 9 21.89 5.61 -31.89
C ALA A 9 22.13 6.46 -30.64
N ARG A 10 21.18 7.33 -30.31
CA ARG A 10 21.22 8.15 -29.09
C ARG A 10 21.14 7.29 -27.83
N LEU A 11 20.31 6.25 -27.83
CA LEU A 11 20.22 5.32 -26.71
C LEU A 11 21.52 4.52 -26.51
N ARG A 12 22.14 4.03 -27.58
CA ARG A 12 23.47 3.38 -27.53
C ARG A 12 24.54 4.30 -26.95
N GLN A 13 24.51 5.59 -27.28
CA GLN A 13 25.43 6.56 -26.66
C GLN A 13 25.20 6.66 -25.13
N ARG A 14 23.93 6.62 -24.67
CA ARG A 14 23.59 6.68 -23.25
C ARG A 14 23.98 5.42 -22.47
N LEU A 15 24.13 4.26 -23.12
CA LEU A 15 24.72 3.06 -22.49
C LEU A 15 26.16 3.30 -22.02
N GLY A 16 26.88 4.27 -22.60
CA GLY A 16 28.23 4.66 -22.15
C GLY A 16 28.25 5.67 -21.00
N SER A 17 27.11 6.05 -20.42
CA SER A 17 27.05 7.04 -19.34
C SER A 17 27.71 6.53 -18.06
N GLU A 18 28.40 7.40 -17.33
CA GLU A 18 28.90 7.08 -15.98
C GLU A 18 27.77 6.91 -14.95
N ASP A 19 26.56 7.44 -15.20
CA ASP A 19 25.41 7.24 -14.30
C ASP A 19 24.68 5.93 -14.61
N ASP A 20 24.70 5.00 -13.66
CA ASP A 20 24.07 3.68 -13.74
C ASP A 20 22.58 3.74 -14.08
N SER A 21 21.85 4.75 -13.61
CA SER A 21 20.42 4.93 -13.87
C SER A 21 20.17 5.34 -15.32
N VAL A 22 21.07 6.16 -15.88
CA VAL A 22 21.01 6.57 -17.29
C VAL A 22 21.33 5.38 -18.19
N ARG A 23 22.34 4.57 -17.84
CA ARG A 23 22.62 3.33 -18.56
C ARG A 23 21.44 2.37 -18.50
N LEU A 24 20.86 2.16 -17.32
CA LEU A 24 19.71 1.29 -17.13
C LEU A 24 18.51 1.75 -17.95
N ASN A 25 18.14 3.03 -17.88
CA ASN A 25 17.02 3.56 -18.68
C ASN A 25 17.27 3.41 -20.18
N ALA A 26 18.50 3.65 -20.65
CA ALA A 26 18.85 3.41 -22.04
C ALA A 26 18.74 1.94 -22.45
N ALA A 27 19.16 1.02 -21.57
CA ALA A 27 19.03 -0.42 -21.80
C ALA A 27 17.56 -0.88 -21.83
N LEU A 28 16.70 -0.31 -20.99
CA LEU A 28 15.25 -0.56 -21.01
C LEU A 28 14.62 -0.03 -22.31
N ASP A 29 14.92 1.20 -22.69
CA ASP A 29 14.40 1.80 -23.93
C ASP A 29 14.87 1.02 -25.18
N LEU A 30 16.09 0.47 -25.18
CA LEU A 30 16.58 -0.40 -26.26
C LEU A 30 15.86 -1.75 -26.28
N ALA A 31 15.58 -2.34 -25.12
CA ALA A 31 14.81 -3.58 -25.03
C ALA A 31 13.36 -3.40 -25.51
N ASP A 32 12.73 -2.25 -25.25
CA ASP A 32 11.41 -1.89 -25.78
C ASP A 32 11.40 -1.76 -27.31
N LEU A 33 12.56 -1.46 -27.91
CA LEU A 33 12.79 -1.46 -29.35
C LEU A 33 13.24 -2.84 -29.90
N SER A 34 13.26 -3.87 -29.06
CA SER A 34 13.77 -5.21 -29.36
C SER A 34 15.23 -5.22 -29.83
N LEU A 35 16.08 -4.37 -29.22
CA LEU A 35 17.52 -4.30 -29.47
C LEU A 35 18.30 -4.84 -28.27
N ASP A 36 19.25 -5.75 -28.53
CA ASP A 36 19.99 -6.50 -27.50
C ASP A 36 21.27 -5.80 -27.00
N ASP A 37 21.59 -4.62 -27.54
CA ASP A 37 22.78 -3.84 -27.18
C ASP A 37 22.93 -3.57 -25.66
N GLY A 38 21.80 -3.51 -24.93
CA GLY A 38 21.73 -3.24 -23.50
C GLY A 38 21.74 -4.48 -22.58
N VAL A 39 21.83 -5.71 -23.13
CA VAL A 39 21.65 -6.95 -22.35
C VAL A 39 22.59 -7.05 -21.13
N SER A 40 23.85 -6.65 -21.25
CA SER A 40 24.80 -6.72 -20.11
C SER A 40 24.38 -5.83 -18.95
N VAL A 41 23.91 -4.61 -19.23
CA VAL A 41 23.42 -3.65 -18.23
C VAL A 41 22.17 -4.21 -17.53
N LEU A 42 21.26 -4.84 -18.29
CA LEU A 42 20.08 -5.49 -17.73
C LEU A 42 20.46 -6.69 -16.84
N VAL A 43 21.44 -7.50 -17.24
CA VAL A 43 21.94 -8.62 -16.45
C VAL A 43 22.57 -8.14 -15.14
N GLU A 44 23.40 -7.10 -15.17
CA GLU A 44 23.96 -6.47 -13.97
C GLU A 44 22.85 -5.96 -13.03
N ALA A 45 21.79 -5.37 -13.60
CA ALA A 45 20.66 -4.85 -12.85
C ALA A 45 19.82 -5.94 -12.14
N LEU A 46 20.01 -7.23 -12.45
CA LEU A 46 19.41 -8.33 -11.67
C LEU A 46 19.96 -8.41 -10.24
N ALA A 47 21.14 -7.84 -9.97
CA ALA A 47 21.74 -7.76 -8.64
C ALA A 47 21.31 -6.51 -7.85
N HIS A 48 20.45 -5.66 -8.41
CA HIS A 48 20.16 -4.34 -7.85
C HIS A 48 19.48 -4.46 -6.46
N PRO A 49 19.84 -3.62 -5.45
CA PRO A 49 19.28 -3.71 -4.10
C PRO A 49 17.76 -3.48 -4.03
N TRP A 50 17.19 -2.80 -5.02
CA TRP A 50 15.75 -2.54 -5.10
C TRP A 50 15.00 -3.57 -5.94
N PRO A 51 13.98 -4.26 -5.37
CA PRO A 51 13.25 -5.33 -6.06
C PRO A 51 12.60 -4.91 -7.36
N VAL A 52 12.08 -3.69 -7.41
CA VAL A 52 11.46 -3.12 -8.61
C VAL A 52 12.41 -3.15 -9.81
N VAL A 53 13.68 -2.79 -9.60
CA VAL A 53 14.68 -2.69 -10.67
C VAL A 53 15.01 -4.08 -11.17
N ARG A 54 15.32 -5.02 -10.27
CA ARG A 54 15.72 -6.38 -10.67
C ARG A 54 14.54 -7.22 -11.18
N ARG A 55 13.36 -7.15 -10.57
CA ARG A 55 12.18 -7.99 -10.91
C ARG A 55 11.33 -7.39 -12.03
N SER A 56 11.03 -6.10 -11.96
CA SER A 56 10.04 -5.47 -12.83
C SER A 56 10.66 -4.77 -14.04
N PHE A 57 11.89 -4.28 -13.95
CA PHE A 57 12.57 -3.65 -15.08
C PHE A 57 13.53 -4.62 -15.76
N ALA A 58 14.60 -5.02 -15.08
CA ALA A 58 15.66 -5.85 -15.64
C ALA A 58 15.15 -7.21 -16.12
N ARG A 59 14.52 -8.01 -15.23
CA ARG A 59 14.03 -9.35 -15.61
C ARG A 59 12.98 -9.28 -16.72
N ARG A 60 12.00 -8.39 -16.63
CA ARG A 60 10.95 -8.25 -17.67
C ARG A 60 11.53 -7.88 -19.03
N ALA A 61 12.49 -6.94 -19.07
CA ALA A 61 13.18 -6.55 -20.31
C ALA A 61 14.03 -7.72 -20.87
N LEU A 62 14.72 -8.48 -20.02
CA LEU A 62 15.47 -9.65 -20.46
C LEU A 62 14.55 -10.75 -21.02
N VAL A 63 13.38 -10.94 -20.42
CA VAL A 63 12.37 -11.90 -20.89
C VAL A 63 11.75 -11.45 -22.21
N SER A 64 11.49 -10.14 -22.40
CA SER A 64 10.95 -9.63 -23.68
C SER A 64 11.95 -9.73 -24.83
N LEU A 65 13.25 -9.62 -24.56
CA LEU A 65 14.32 -9.89 -25.54
C LEU A 65 14.42 -11.37 -25.93
N GLY A 66 13.89 -12.28 -25.12
CA GLY A 66 13.79 -13.70 -25.46
C GLY A 66 15.13 -14.36 -25.73
N ARG A 67 15.31 -14.93 -26.93
CA ARG A 67 16.49 -15.74 -27.28
C ARG A 67 17.81 -14.95 -27.23
N ASP A 68 17.75 -13.65 -27.50
CA ASP A 68 18.96 -12.81 -27.58
C ASP A 68 19.59 -12.58 -26.20
N ALA A 69 18.78 -12.64 -25.13
CA ALA A 69 19.27 -12.54 -23.76
C ALA A 69 19.88 -13.86 -23.22
N VAL A 70 19.52 -15.02 -23.80
CA VAL A 70 19.85 -16.36 -23.26
C VAL A 70 21.35 -16.56 -23.00
N PRO A 71 22.28 -16.23 -23.93
CA PRO A 71 23.71 -16.46 -23.70
C PRO A 71 24.28 -15.64 -22.54
N ALA A 72 23.75 -14.44 -22.29
CA ALA A 72 24.18 -13.61 -21.17
C ALA A 72 23.62 -14.14 -19.84
N LEU A 73 22.35 -14.56 -19.84
CA LEU A 73 21.70 -15.17 -18.68
C LEU A 73 22.39 -16.48 -18.27
N GLU A 74 22.74 -17.37 -19.21
CA GLU A 74 23.45 -18.63 -18.93
C GLU A 74 24.88 -18.45 -18.39
N ARG A 75 25.50 -17.29 -18.62
CA ARG A 75 26.77 -16.91 -17.97
C ARG A 75 26.51 -16.40 -16.56
N ALA A 76 25.53 -15.52 -16.40
CA ALA A 76 25.16 -14.95 -15.11
C ALA A 76 24.72 -15.99 -14.08
N THR A 77 24.10 -17.10 -14.49
CA THR A 77 23.74 -18.20 -13.58
C THR A 77 24.94 -18.93 -12.98
N ARG A 78 26.14 -18.82 -13.58
CA ARG A 78 27.36 -19.51 -13.14
C ARG A 78 28.35 -18.58 -12.44
N ASP A 79 28.49 -17.37 -12.98
CA ASP A 79 29.63 -16.50 -12.65
C ASP A 79 29.25 -15.33 -11.73
N ALA A 80 27.96 -15.12 -11.44
CA ALA A 80 27.46 -14.00 -10.63
C ALA A 80 27.09 -14.41 -9.20
N GLY A 81 26.92 -13.41 -8.31
CA GLY A 81 26.44 -13.64 -6.94
C GLY A 81 24.99 -14.14 -6.89
N THR A 82 24.58 -14.73 -5.76
CA THR A 82 23.29 -15.44 -5.57
C THR A 82 22.08 -14.68 -6.12
N LEU A 83 21.96 -13.38 -5.83
CA LEU A 83 20.82 -12.57 -6.28
C LEU A 83 20.75 -12.44 -7.82
N CYS A 84 21.88 -12.17 -8.46
CA CYS A 84 21.96 -12.08 -9.92
C CYS A 84 21.73 -13.44 -10.58
N ALA A 85 22.34 -14.49 -10.02
CA ALA A 85 22.20 -15.86 -10.52
C ALA A 85 20.75 -16.36 -10.40
N LEU A 86 20.05 -16.02 -9.31
CA LEU A 86 18.62 -16.24 -9.16
C LEU A 86 17.85 -15.50 -10.25
N GLY A 87 18.00 -14.17 -10.35
CA GLY A 87 17.29 -13.36 -11.33
C GLY A 87 17.47 -13.87 -12.77
N ALA A 88 18.68 -14.31 -13.12
CA ALA A 88 18.98 -14.87 -14.42
C ALA A 88 18.30 -16.23 -14.63
N SER A 89 18.29 -17.08 -13.60
CA SER A 89 17.59 -18.37 -13.61
C SER A 89 16.07 -18.20 -13.76
N LEU A 90 15.48 -17.20 -13.08
CA LEU A 90 14.06 -16.86 -13.21
C LEU A 90 13.72 -16.41 -14.64
N ALA A 91 14.53 -15.49 -15.21
CA ALA A 91 14.35 -15.02 -16.57
C ALA A 91 14.41 -16.17 -17.59
N LEU A 92 15.37 -17.09 -17.45
CA LEU A 92 15.51 -18.24 -18.34
C LEU A 92 14.29 -19.18 -18.32
N VAL A 93 13.67 -19.37 -17.16
CA VAL A 93 12.44 -20.19 -17.02
C VAL A 93 11.23 -19.48 -17.65
N GLU A 94 11.14 -18.16 -17.53
CA GLU A 94 10.09 -17.38 -18.18
C GLU A 94 10.26 -17.36 -19.72
N ILE A 95 11.50 -17.36 -20.23
CA ILE A 95 11.79 -17.47 -21.68
C ILE A 95 11.51 -18.87 -22.23
N ASP A 96 11.96 -19.93 -21.54
CA ASP A 96 11.74 -21.32 -21.95
C ASP A 96 11.39 -22.20 -20.74
N SER A 97 10.09 -22.47 -20.59
CA SER A 97 9.55 -23.27 -19.50
C SER A 97 10.03 -24.73 -19.45
N ARG A 98 10.81 -25.21 -20.43
CA ARG A 98 11.47 -26.52 -20.37
C ARG A 98 12.71 -26.52 -19.48
N ARG A 99 13.24 -25.35 -19.13
CA ARG A 99 14.44 -25.18 -18.27
C ARG A 99 14.15 -25.28 -16.76
N ARG A 100 13.05 -25.93 -16.37
CA ARG A 100 12.59 -26.04 -14.96
C ARG A 100 13.62 -26.70 -14.02
N SER A 101 14.38 -27.68 -14.49
CA SER A 101 15.37 -28.39 -13.65
C SER A 101 16.55 -27.50 -13.23
N THR A 102 16.93 -26.53 -14.05
CA THR A 102 18.03 -25.58 -13.76
C THR A 102 17.66 -24.56 -12.68
N PHE A 103 16.36 -24.42 -12.38
CA PHE A 103 15.82 -23.38 -11.50
C PHE A 103 15.68 -23.81 -10.04
N ALA A 104 15.39 -25.09 -9.77
CA ALA A 104 15.22 -25.58 -8.40
C ALA A 104 16.49 -25.40 -7.54
N ALA A 105 17.68 -25.63 -8.12
CA ALA A 105 18.95 -25.43 -7.43
C ALA A 105 19.21 -23.95 -7.06
N ALA A 106 18.91 -23.03 -7.98
CA ALA A 106 19.07 -21.59 -7.75
C ALA A 106 18.12 -21.09 -6.65
N ILE A 107 16.86 -21.57 -6.64
CA ILE A 107 15.95 -21.28 -5.54
C ILE A 107 16.44 -21.87 -4.23
N ARG A 108 16.83 -23.15 -4.18
CA ARG A 108 17.32 -23.78 -2.94
C ARG A 108 18.49 -22.99 -2.35
N GLY A 109 19.47 -22.62 -3.18
CA GLY A 109 20.58 -21.77 -2.76
C GLY A 109 20.13 -20.40 -2.25
N SER A 110 19.18 -19.76 -2.94
CA SER A 110 18.64 -18.45 -2.54
C SER A 110 17.87 -18.49 -1.22
N LEU A 111 17.03 -19.51 -1.01
CA LEU A 111 16.35 -19.75 0.26
C LEU A 111 17.35 -20.09 1.36
N ALA A 112 18.43 -20.83 1.02
CA ALA A 112 19.53 -21.16 1.92
C ALA A 112 20.35 -19.92 2.34
N ASP A 113 20.55 -18.95 1.45
CA ASP A 113 21.32 -17.74 1.75
C ASP A 113 20.48 -16.68 2.51
N GLY A 114 19.17 -16.63 2.27
CA GLY A 114 18.29 -15.64 2.88
C GLY A 114 18.31 -14.28 2.16
N GLY A 115 17.95 -13.21 2.89
CA GLY A 115 18.01 -11.83 2.39
C GLY A 115 17.17 -11.58 1.13
N SER A 116 17.64 -10.67 0.27
CA SER A 116 16.92 -10.29 -0.96
C SER A 116 16.80 -11.41 -1.99
N ALA A 117 17.69 -12.40 -1.98
CA ALA A 117 17.59 -13.55 -2.87
C ALA A 117 16.44 -14.47 -2.42
N ALA A 118 16.30 -14.73 -1.12
CA ALA A 118 15.15 -15.45 -0.59
C ALA A 118 13.83 -14.68 -0.82
N GLU A 119 13.83 -13.35 -0.66
CA GLU A 119 12.66 -12.50 -0.95
C GLU A 119 12.17 -12.69 -2.39
N ASP A 120 13.08 -12.59 -3.36
CA ASP A 120 12.75 -12.75 -4.78
C ASP A 120 12.37 -14.20 -5.14
N ALA A 121 12.99 -15.20 -4.49
CA ALA A 121 12.66 -16.60 -4.70
C ALA A 121 11.25 -16.93 -4.22
N VAL A 122 10.88 -16.50 -3.01
CA VAL A 122 9.54 -16.72 -2.47
C VAL A 122 8.49 -15.96 -3.28
N GLU A 123 8.79 -14.74 -3.73
CA GLU A 123 7.90 -13.98 -4.62
C GLU A 123 7.62 -14.74 -5.91
N PHE A 124 8.66 -15.31 -6.53
CA PHE A 124 8.50 -16.07 -7.77
C PHE A 124 7.73 -17.38 -7.58
N LEU A 125 7.88 -18.01 -6.41
CA LEU A 125 7.16 -19.24 -6.05
C LEU A 125 5.68 -19.01 -5.80
N TRP A 126 5.25 -17.78 -5.47
CA TRP A 126 3.85 -17.46 -5.24
C TRP A 126 2.97 -17.88 -6.43
N ASP A 127 3.40 -17.60 -7.66
CA ASP A 127 2.63 -17.95 -8.86
C ASP A 127 2.90 -19.39 -9.36
N ARG A 128 3.60 -20.22 -8.56
CA ARG A 128 4.02 -21.59 -8.90
C ARG A 128 3.85 -22.55 -7.71
N PRO A 129 2.61 -22.82 -7.28
CA PRO A 129 2.34 -23.59 -6.08
C PRO A 129 2.95 -25.00 -6.10
N GLU A 130 3.05 -25.66 -7.26
CA GLU A 130 3.65 -26.99 -7.36
C GLU A 130 5.15 -26.97 -7.03
N ALA A 131 5.87 -25.93 -7.46
CA ALA A 131 7.28 -25.75 -7.11
C ALA A 131 7.43 -25.40 -5.62
N ALA A 132 6.51 -24.62 -5.06
CA ALA A 132 6.50 -24.33 -3.63
C ALA A 132 6.24 -25.59 -2.78
N ILE A 133 5.40 -26.52 -3.25
CA ILE A 133 5.20 -27.84 -2.62
C ILE A 133 6.50 -28.66 -2.65
N GLU A 134 7.20 -28.71 -3.79
CA GLU A 134 8.50 -29.41 -3.91
C GLU A 134 9.55 -28.85 -2.92
N LEU A 135 9.48 -27.54 -2.67
CA LEU A 135 10.42 -26.80 -1.82
C LEU A 135 9.90 -26.54 -0.40
N CYS A 136 8.91 -27.32 0.05
CA CYS A 136 8.27 -27.13 1.35
C CYS A 136 9.30 -27.16 2.50
N ALA A 137 10.25 -28.10 2.47
CA ALA A 137 11.27 -28.23 3.50
C ALA A 137 12.20 -27.00 3.56
N GLU A 138 12.60 -26.45 2.42
CA GLU A 138 13.43 -25.26 2.33
C GLU A 138 12.68 -24.00 2.78
N LEU A 139 11.39 -23.89 2.46
CA LEU A 139 10.53 -22.81 2.95
C LEU A 139 10.33 -22.89 4.48
N GLN A 140 10.12 -24.09 5.03
CA GLN A 140 10.07 -24.31 6.49
C GLN A 140 11.40 -23.93 7.16
N ALA A 141 12.52 -24.32 6.56
CA ALA A 141 13.85 -23.98 7.05
C ALA A 141 14.10 -22.47 7.03
N LEU A 142 13.64 -21.76 5.99
CA LEU A 142 13.69 -20.29 5.92
C LEU A 142 12.86 -19.65 7.03
N VAL A 143 11.64 -20.11 7.24
CA VAL A 143 10.74 -19.63 8.31
C VAL A 143 11.34 -19.83 9.69
N ALA A 144 11.99 -20.97 9.94
CA ALA A 144 12.57 -21.31 11.24
C ALA A 144 13.92 -20.62 11.53
N ARG A 145 14.42 -19.76 10.64
CA ARG A 145 15.71 -19.10 10.85
C ARG A 145 15.63 -18.08 11.98
N ASP A 146 16.51 -18.29 12.94
CA ASP A 146 16.83 -17.31 13.96
C ASP A 146 17.86 -16.33 13.41
N VAL A 147 17.37 -15.23 12.84
CA VAL A 147 18.19 -14.10 12.40
C VAL A 147 17.72 -12.89 13.18
N ALA A 148 18.66 -12.16 13.77
CA ALA A 148 18.42 -10.85 14.37
C ALA A 148 17.64 -10.01 13.36
N ALA A 149 16.38 -9.73 13.67
CA ALA A 149 15.49 -9.05 12.75
C ALA A 149 15.85 -7.56 12.72
N ASP A 150 16.84 -7.18 11.92
CA ASP A 150 17.08 -5.77 11.62
C ASP A 150 16.17 -5.32 10.47
N THR A 151 14.87 -5.29 10.73
CA THR A 151 13.94 -4.74 9.76
C THR A 151 12.88 -3.90 10.45
N ALA A 152 13.11 -2.59 10.47
CA ALA A 152 12.02 -1.61 10.57
C ALA A 152 10.97 -1.80 9.45
N ASP A 153 11.28 -2.60 8.42
CA ASP A 153 10.46 -2.91 7.25
C ASP A 153 9.96 -4.37 7.28
N TRP A 154 8.79 -4.58 7.87
CA TRP A 154 8.18 -5.91 8.04
C TRP A 154 8.08 -6.66 6.71
N ASP A 155 7.74 -5.96 5.62
CA ASP A 155 7.40 -6.57 4.34
C ASP A 155 8.63 -7.10 3.56
N ARG A 156 9.84 -6.72 3.98
CA ARG A 156 11.11 -7.15 3.36
C ARG A 156 11.67 -8.42 3.99
N ASP A 157 11.09 -8.87 5.09
CA ASP A 157 11.47 -10.14 5.70
C ASP A 157 10.91 -11.31 4.87
N PRO A 158 11.76 -12.11 4.20
CA PRO A 158 11.31 -13.19 3.34
C PRO A 158 10.57 -14.30 4.11
N ARG A 159 10.72 -14.37 5.44
CA ARG A 159 10.02 -15.33 6.31
C ARG A 159 8.52 -15.10 6.33
N ILE A 160 8.06 -13.84 6.22
CA ILE A 160 6.64 -13.52 6.17
C ILE A 160 6.01 -14.13 4.92
N ARG A 161 6.60 -13.85 3.74
CA ARG A 161 6.10 -14.40 2.48
C ARG A 161 6.18 -15.92 2.47
N ALA A 162 7.26 -16.49 3.03
CA ALA A 162 7.43 -17.93 3.10
C ALA A 162 6.35 -18.59 3.98
N ALA A 163 6.01 -18.00 5.13
CA ALA A 163 4.95 -18.49 6.00
C ALA A 163 3.58 -18.46 5.30
N LEU A 164 3.27 -17.38 4.57
CA LEU A 164 2.03 -17.27 3.80
C LEU A 164 1.99 -18.24 2.62
N LEU A 165 3.12 -18.44 1.93
CA LEU A 165 3.24 -19.42 0.85
C LEU A 165 3.05 -20.85 1.36
N LEU A 166 3.66 -21.19 2.51
CA LEU A 166 3.44 -22.45 3.20
C LEU A 166 1.95 -22.64 3.54
N ALA A 167 1.30 -21.63 4.12
CA ALA A 167 -0.15 -21.70 4.40
C ALA A 167 -1.00 -21.95 3.14
N ARG A 168 -0.57 -21.40 2.00
CA ARG A 168 -1.25 -21.59 0.71
C ARG A 168 -1.12 -23.00 0.16
N THR A 169 0.01 -23.67 0.40
CA THR A 169 0.37 -24.93 -0.29
C THR A 169 0.40 -26.17 0.61
N ALA A 170 0.43 -26.01 1.93
CA ALA A 170 0.70 -27.10 2.88
C ALA A 170 -0.41 -28.15 2.99
N GLY A 171 -1.66 -27.81 2.65
CA GLY A 171 -2.79 -28.71 2.83
C GLY A 171 -2.90 -29.17 4.30
N ALA A 172 -2.73 -30.47 4.56
CA ALA A 172 -2.85 -31.09 5.88
C ALA A 172 -1.49 -31.35 6.58
N ASP A 173 -0.39 -30.76 6.10
CA ASP A 173 0.96 -31.00 6.63
C ASP A 173 1.11 -30.53 8.09
N VAL A 174 1.26 -31.49 9.00
CA VAL A 174 1.37 -31.26 10.45
C VAL A 174 2.62 -30.48 10.84
N GLU A 175 3.72 -30.65 10.11
CA GLU A 175 4.97 -29.95 10.41
C GLU A 175 4.91 -28.49 9.98
N VAL A 176 4.27 -28.20 8.84
CA VAL A 176 3.95 -26.81 8.47
C VAL A 176 3.09 -26.17 9.54
N HIS A 177 1.98 -26.82 9.93
CA HIS A 177 1.09 -26.26 10.95
C HIS A 177 1.80 -26.01 12.28
N SER A 178 2.68 -26.93 12.70
CA SER A 178 3.50 -26.76 13.90
C SER A 178 4.47 -25.58 13.78
N ALA A 179 5.09 -25.38 12.62
CA ALA A 179 5.94 -24.21 12.36
C ALA A 179 5.16 -22.90 12.40
N LEU A 180 3.96 -22.85 11.81
CA LEU A 180 3.11 -21.66 11.85
C LEU A 180 2.60 -21.34 13.27
N ILE A 181 2.29 -22.36 14.08
CA ILE A 181 1.96 -22.16 15.51
C ILE A 181 3.14 -21.57 16.28
N ARG A 182 4.37 -22.03 16.01
CA ARG A 182 5.59 -21.47 16.62
C ARG A 182 5.76 -19.99 16.28
N LEU A 183 5.49 -19.58 15.03
CA LEU A 183 5.55 -18.18 14.62
C LEU A 183 4.59 -17.28 15.42
N VAL A 184 3.38 -17.74 15.75
CA VAL A 184 2.44 -16.98 16.59
C VAL A 184 3.00 -16.67 17.98
N ALA A 185 3.93 -17.50 18.46
CA ALA A 185 4.61 -17.36 19.74
C ALA A 185 6.01 -16.73 19.63
N ASP A 186 6.42 -16.26 18.44
CA ASP A 186 7.76 -15.69 18.21
C ASP A 186 7.98 -14.40 19.02
N GLU A 187 9.22 -14.12 19.40
CA GLU A 187 9.57 -12.89 20.13
C GLU A 187 9.40 -11.64 19.24
N THR A 188 9.46 -11.81 17.92
CA THR A 188 9.38 -10.75 16.92
C THR A 188 7.95 -10.49 16.45
N ALA A 189 7.46 -9.25 16.62
CA ALA A 189 6.07 -8.91 16.35
C ALA A 189 5.62 -9.19 14.90
N HIS A 190 6.46 -8.92 13.90
CA HIS A 190 6.08 -9.17 12.50
C HIS A 190 6.02 -10.64 12.14
N LEU A 191 6.80 -11.49 12.83
CA LEU A 191 6.70 -12.95 12.69
C LEU A 191 5.44 -13.49 13.37
N ARG A 192 5.06 -12.94 14.53
CA ARG A 192 3.74 -13.24 15.14
C ARG A 192 2.59 -12.87 14.22
N TRP A 193 2.65 -11.69 13.61
CA TRP A 193 1.68 -11.25 12.61
C TRP A 193 1.62 -12.21 11.41
N ALA A 194 2.76 -12.61 10.86
CA ALA A 194 2.83 -13.56 9.75
C ALA A 194 2.27 -14.93 10.13
N GLY A 195 2.63 -15.46 11.31
CA GLY A 195 2.10 -16.72 11.84
C GLY A 195 0.59 -16.70 12.00
N ALA A 196 0.04 -15.61 12.54
CA ALA A 196 -1.39 -15.45 12.72
C ALA A 196 -2.13 -15.46 11.37
N LEU A 197 -1.68 -14.66 10.40
CA LEU A 197 -2.25 -14.66 9.05
C LEU A 197 -2.15 -16.03 8.39
N ALA A 198 -0.96 -16.64 8.43
CA ALA A 198 -0.70 -17.92 7.80
C ALA A 198 -1.60 -19.03 8.37
N LEU A 199 -1.77 -19.13 9.70
CA LEU A 199 -2.70 -20.09 10.30
C LEU A 199 -4.14 -19.85 9.87
N GLY A 200 -4.58 -18.59 9.88
CA GLY A 200 -5.93 -18.22 9.45
C GLY A 200 -6.22 -18.62 8.00
N HIS A 201 -5.26 -18.39 7.09
CA HIS A 201 -5.42 -18.71 5.67
C HIS A 201 -5.24 -20.20 5.36
N ALA A 202 -4.40 -20.91 6.11
CA ALA A 202 -4.28 -22.36 6.02
C ALA A 202 -5.61 -23.06 6.40
N GLY A 203 -6.49 -22.38 7.15
CA GLY A 203 -7.75 -22.96 7.61
C GLY A 203 -7.54 -24.08 8.64
N PHE A 204 -6.36 -24.14 9.28
CA PHE A 204 -6.00 -25.24 10.17
C PHE A 204 -6.50 -24.99 11.59
N ALA A 205 -7.59 -25.65 11.96
CA ALA A 205 -8.15 -25.61 13.31
C ALA A 205 -7.49 -26.65 14.22
N SER A 206 -6.83 -26.20 15.28
CA SER A 206 -6.38 -27.05 16.39
C SER A 206 -6.48 -26.31 17.71
N ALA A 207 -6.63 -27.04 18.82
CA ALA A 207 -6.70 -26.42 20.14
C ALA A 207 -5.44 -25.61 20.48
N ALA A 208 -4.26 -26.00 19.97
CA ALA A 208 -3.03 -25.24 20.13
C ALA A 208 -3.05 -23.93 19.34
N ALA A 209 -3.47 -23.98 18.06
CA ALA A 209 -3.60 -22.79 17.22
C ALA A 209 -4.63 -21.80 17.79
N ILE A 210 -5.82 -22.28 18.15
CA ILE A 210 -6.90 -21.46 18.71
C ILE A 210 -6.45 -20.78 20.01
N ARG A 211 -5.80 -21.51 20.93
CA ARG A 211 -5.27 -20.90 22.16
C ARG A 211 -4.18 -19.86 21.88
N ALA A 212 -3.25 -20.15 20.98
CA ALA A 212 -2.17 -19.23 20.65
C ALA A 212 -2.71 -17.92 20.06
N LEU A 213 -3.64 -18.00 19.10
CA LEU A 213 -4.29 -16.84 18.51
C LEU A 213 -5.17 -16.09 19.52
N GLY A 214 -5.94 -16.81 20.35
CA GLY A 214 -6.75 -16.25 21.43
C GLY A 214 -5.92 -15.38 22.37
N ALA A 215 -4.77 -15.90 22.82
CA ALA A 215 -3.85 -15.16 23.67
C ALA A 215 -3.32 -13.89 22.99
N ARG A 216 -3.01 -13.94 21.68
CA ARG A 216 -2.55 -12.76 20.94
C ARG A 216 -3.63 -11.70 20.78
N THR A 217 -4.88 -12.09 20.53
CA THR A 217 -5.99 -11.15 20.34
C THR A 217 -6.25 -10.27 21.58
N ILE A 218 -6.17 -10.87 22.77
CA ILE A 218 -6.53 -10.22 24.03
C ILE A 218 -5.35 -9.59 24.79
N ALA A 219 -4.10 -9.85 24.38
CA ALA A 219 -2.91 -9.29 25.02
C ALA A 219 -2.88 -7.75 24.89
N GLU A 220 -2.78 -7.05 26.01
CA GLU A 220 -2.82 -5.58 26.05
C GLU A 220 -1.53 -4.93 25.54
N ASP A 221 -0.38 -5.58 25.78
CA ASP A 221 0.96 -5.16 25.37
C ASP A 221 1.34 -5.60 23.95
N GLU A 222 0.46 -6.31 23.26
CA GLU A 222 0.69 -6.80 21.91
C GLU A 222 0.47 -5.71 20.85
N ALA A 223 1.28 -5.76 19.77
CA ALA A 223 1.16 -4.86 18.64
C ALA A 223 -0.23 -4.95 18.00
N GLN A 224 -0.86 -3.80 17.72
CA GLN A 224 -2.24 -3.76 17.23
C GLN A 224 -2.42 -4.57 15.93
N ARG A 225 -1.44 -4.50 15.02
CA ARG A 225 -1.39 -5.29 13.79
C ARG A 225 -1.42 -6.80 14.03
N VAL A 226 -0.74 -7.29 15.08
CA VAL A 226 -0.76 -8.71 15.49
C VAL A 226 -2.13 -9.09 16.05
N ARG A 227 -2.71 -8.27 16.92
CA ARG A 227 -4.03 -8.51 17.53
C ARG A 227 -5.12 -8.63 16.47
N VAL A 228 -5.13 -7.71 15.49
CA VAL A 228 -6.08 -7.73 14.37
C VAL A 228 -5.90 -8.98 13.51
N ALA A 229 -4.67 -9.34 13.15
CA ALA A 229 -4.41 -10.56 12.39
C ALA A 229 -4.84 -11.83 13.14
N ALA A 230 -4.59 -11.89 14.45
CA ALA A 230 -5.00 -13.00 15.30
C ALA A 230 -6.54 -13.10 15.41
N ALA A 231 -7.24 -11.97 15.51
CA ALA A 231 -8.70 -11.95 15.53
C ALA A 231 -9.31 -12.45 14.22
N PHE A 232 -8.78 -12.01 13.07
CA PHE A 232 -9.19 -12.53 11.76
C PHE A 232 -8.89 -14.03 11.61
N ALA A 233 -7.75 -14.48 12.11
CA ALA A 233 -7.39 -15.90 12.07
C ALA A 233 -8.33 -16.74 12.94
N LEU A 234 -8.63 -16.30 14.17
CA LEU A 234 -9.64 -16.94 15.03
C LEU A 234 -10.99 -17.03 14.34
N ALA A 235 -11.45 -15.94 13.72
CA ALA A 235 -12.71 -15.92 13.01
C ALA A 235 -12.77 -16.88 11.80
N ARG A 236 -11.62 -17.40 11.34
CA ARG A 236 -11.53 -18.41 10.27
C ARG A 236 -11.45 -19.83 10.78
N ILE A 237 -10.70 -20.07 11.86
CA ILE A 237 -10.36 -21.44 12.30
C ILE A 237 -10.98 -21.84 13.64
N GLY A 238 -11.40 -20.87 14.46
CA GLY A 238 -12.03 -21.11 15.75
C GLY A 238 -13.53 -21.30 15.58
N ASP A 239 -14.15 -21.87 16.61
CA ASP A 239 -15.61 -21.85 16.71
C ASP A 239 -16.07 -20.38 16.83
N PRO A 240 -16.99 -19.91 15.96
CA PRO A 240 -17.48 -18.53 16.00
C PRO A 240 -17.98 -18.10 17.37
N ASP A 241 -18.73 -18.96 18.05
CA ASP A 241 -19.46 -18.64 19.27
C ASP A 241 -18.63 -18.89 20.53
N LEU A 242 -17.80 -19.94 20.54
CA LEU A 242 -16.99 -20.33 21.70
C LEU A 242 -15.61 -19.65 21.74
N ASP A 243 -14.97 -19.46 20.59
CA ASP A 243 -13.59 -18.98 20.53
C ASP A 243 -13.51 -17.53 20.05
N THR A 244 -14.26 -17.20 18.98
CA THR A 244 -14.11 -15.91 18.30
C THR A 244 -14.87 -14.79 19.00
N ILE A 245 -16.17 -14.97 19.25
CA ILE A 245 -17.03 -14.00 19.92
C ILE A 245 -16.40 -13.50 21.23
N PRO A 246 -15.96 -14.35 22.17
CA PRO A 246 -15.33 -13.88 23.41
C PRO A 246 -14.09 -13.01 23.18
N ALA A 247 -13.23 -13.36 22.22
CA ALA A 247 -12.04 -12.59 21.88
C ALA A 247 -12.38 -11.23 21.25
N LEU A 248 -13.39 -11.18 20.38
CA LEU A 248 -13.89 -9.91 19.82
C LEU A 248 -14.52 -9.01 20.89
N GLY A 249 -15.20 -9.59 21.88
CA GLY A 249 -15.73 -8.85 23.03
C GLY A 249 -14.66 -8.05 23.77
N ALA A 250 -13.47 -8.65 23.98
CA ALA A 250 -12.33 -7.95 24.57
C ALA A 250 -11.80 -6.81 23.68
N MET A 251 -11.77 -7.01 22.35
CA MET A 251 -11.36 -5.96 21.41
C MET A 251 -12.37 -4.80 21.37
N LEU A 252 -13.67 -5.08 21.44
CA LEU A 252 -14.74 -4.09 21.52
C LEU A 252 -14.66 -3.25 22.81
N GLY A 253 -14.15 -3.82 23.90
CA GLY A 253 -13.89 -3.10 25.16
C GLY A 253 -12.60 -2.27 25.16
N SER A 254 -11.81 -2.30 24.09
CA SER A 254 -10.51 -1.61 24.04
C SER A 254 -10.67 -0.09 23.97
N GLY A 255 -9.79 0.63 24.68
CA GLY A 255 -9.65 2.09 24.54
C GLY A 255 -9.19 2.52 23.14
N GLN A 256 -8.56 1.63 22.37
CA GLN A 256 -8.08 1.90 21.01
C GLN A 256 -9.23 1.74 20.00
N PRO A 257 -9.65 2.82 19.32
CA PRO A 257 -10.74 2.76 18.34
C PRO A 257 -10.52 1.75 17.21
N TRP A 258 -9.26 1.56 16.82
CA TRP A 258 -8.89 0.65 15.73
C TRP A 258 -9.24 -0.79 16.02
N LEU A 259 -9.00 -1.24 17.27
CA LEU A 259 -9.36 -2.59 17.68
C LEU A 259 -10.89 -2.77 17.73
N ARG A 260 -11.64 -1.74 18.14
CA ARG A 260 -13.10 -1.77 18.09
C ARG A 260 -13.63 -1.83 16.66
N VAL A 261 -13.10 -1.01 15.76
CA VAL A 261 -13.43 -1.04 14.32
C VAL A 261 -13.16 -2.40 13.70
N SER A 262 -11.97 -2.98 13.92
CA SER A 262 -11.64 -4.31 13.40
C SER A 262 -12.59 -5.37 13.94
N ALA A 263 -12.91 -5.33 15.23
CA ALA A 263 -13.85 -6.27 15.84
C ALA A 263 -15.26 -6.14 15.26
N LEU A 264 -15.76 -4.92 15.02
CA LEU A 264 -17.06 -4.70 14.38
C LEU A 264 -17.11 -5.20 12.94
N ARG A 265 -16.02 -5.06 12.18
CA ARG A 265 -15.95 -5.59 10.81
C ARG A 265 -16.02 -7.11 10.80
N ILE A 266 -15.21 -7.77 11.64
CA ILE A 266 -15.24 -9.23 11.79
C ILE A 266 -16.64 -9.68 12.23
N ALA A 267 -17.20 -9.03 13.26
CA ALA A 267 -18.53 -9.30 13.77
C ALA A 267 -19.63 -9.14 12.70
N GLY A 268 -19.59 -8.06 11.91
CA GLY A 268 -20.52 -7.85 10.81
C GLY A 268 -20.45 -8.93 9.73
N GLU A 269 -19.25 -9.42 9.41
CA GLU A 269 -19.06 -10.54 8.49
C GLU A 269 -19.62 -11.85 9.08
N MET A 270 -19.36 -12.12 10.36
CA MET A 270 -19.90 -13.30 11.06
C MET A 270 -21.43 -13.29 11.14
N ALA A 271 -22.03 -12.11 11.28
CA ALA A 271 -23.49 -11.92 11.32
C ALA A 271 -24.16 -11.86 9.93
N SER A 272 -23.36 -11.84 8.86
CA SER A 272 -23.87 -11.79 7.49
C SER A 272 -24.56 -13.10 7.10
N ALA A 273 -25.64 -13.01 6.32
CA ALA A 273 -26.34 -14.19 5.79
C ALA A 273 -25.44 -15.00 4.84
N GLU A 274 -24.57 -14.33 4.11
CA GLU A 274 -23.63 -14.90 3.13
C GLU A 274 -22.22 -14.36 3.37
N PRO A 275 -21.16 -15.11 2.97
CA PRO A 275 -19.79 -14.61 3.04
C PRO A 275 -19.62 -13.27 2.31
N ARG A 276 -18.96 -12.30 2.97
CA ARG A 276 -18.75 -10.96 2.40
C ARG A 276 -17.52 -10.84 1.51
N PHE A 277 -16.58 -11.76 1.69
CA PHE A 277 -15.33 -11.79 0.95
C PHE A 277 -15.14 -13.16 0.33
N GLU A 278 -14.56 -13.16 -0.86
CA GLU A 278 -14.08 -14.38 -1.50
C GLU A 278 -12.60 -14.56 -1.20
N ARG A 279 -12.17 -15.82 -1.18
CA ARG A 279 -10.76 -16.16 -1.16
C ARG A 279 -10.07 -15.53 -2.37
N SER A 280 -8.93 -14.89 -2.13
CA SER A 280 -8.11 -14.28 -3.18
C SER A 280 -6.76 -14.96 -3.24
N GLU A 281 -6.25 -15.22 -4.44
CA GLU A 281 -4.91 -15.75 -4.65
C GLU A 281 -3.85 -14.65 -4.81
N VAL A 282 -4.24 -13.37 -4.70
CA VAL A 282 -3.33 -12.22 -4.78
C VAL A 282 -2.59 -12.07 -3.45
N PHE A 283 -1.26 -12.12 -3.47
CA PHE A 283 -0.40 -12.05 -2.27
C PHE A 283 -0.80 -10.91 -1.31
N TYR A 284 -0.94 -9.68 -1.82
CA TYR A 284 -1.28 -8.54 -0.98
C TYR A 284 -2.61 -8.73 -0.24
N ARG A 285 -3.60 -9.40 -0.85
CA ARG A 285 -4.87 -9.70 -0.18
C ARG A 285 -4.72 -10.69 0.98
N TRP A 286 -3.72 -11.57 0.96
CA TRP A 286 -3.38 -12.41 2.11
C TRP A 286 -2.86 -11.57 3.27
N THR A 287 -1.97 -10.60 2.99
CA THR A 287 -1.42 -9.70 4.03
C THR A 287 -2.49 -8.82 4.70
N TYR A 288 -3.62 -8.58 4.05
CA TYR A 288 -4.75 -7.82 4.61
C TYR A 288 -5.86 -8.69 5.22
N SER A 289 -5.72 -10.01 5.32
CA SER A 289 -6.82 -10.88 5.79
C SER A 289 -8.08 -10.77 4.91
N ALA A 290 -7.94 -10.72 3.58
CA ALA A 290 -9.08 -10.61 2.66
C ALA A 290 -9.71 -11.98 2.33
N HIS A 291 -9.95 -12.81 3.33
CA HIS A 291 -10.58 -14.14 3.18
C HIS A 291 -11.82 -14.23 4.07
N PRO A 292 -12.84 -14.98 3.65
CA PRO A 292 -14.08 -15.11 4.41
C PRO A 292 -13.80 -15.63 5.82
N VAL A 293 -14.58 -15.14 6.78
CA VAL A 293 -14.65 -15.66 8.14
C VAL A 293 -15.86 -16.58 8.29
N ALA A 294 -15.85 -17.44 9.31
CA ALA A 294 -16.97 -18.31 9.63
C ALA A 294 -18.17 -17.51 10.14
N GLN A 295 -19.38 -17.93 9.79
CA GLN A 295 -20.61 -17.27 10.25
C GLN A 295 -20.96 -17.72 11.67
N ALA A 296 -21.40 -16.79 12.51
CA ALA A 296 -21.87 -17.10 13.86
C ALA A 296 -23.26 -17.75 13.84
N ALA A 297 -23.50 -18.71 14.73
CA ALA A 297 -24.85 -19.17 15.00
C ALA A 297 -25.61 -18.15 15.86
N ASN A 298 -24.95 -17.54 16.86
CA ASN A 298 -25.55 -16.51 17.70
C ASN A 298 -25.50 -15.10 17.06
N ARG A 299 -26.19 -14.93 15.93
CA ARG A 299 -26.25 -13.64 15.23
C ARG A 299 -26.94 -12.54 16.04
N ALA A 300 -27.90 -12.89 16.89
CA ALA A 300 -28.57 -11.94 17.78
C ALA A 300 -27.62 -11.34 18.82
N GLY A 301 -26.72 -12.15 19.40
CA GLY A 301 -25.68 -11.67 20.31
C GLY A 301 -24.71 -10.71 19.63
N VAL A 302 -24.30 -11.02 18.40
CA VAL A 302 -23.45 -10.14 17.59
C VAL A 302 -24.16 -8.83 17.25
N LEU A 303 -25.45 -8.89 16.86
CA LEU A 303 -26.24 -7.70 16.59
C LEU A 303 -26.27 -6.74 17.78
N GLY A 304 -26.42 -7.25 19.01
CA GLY A 304 -26.39 -6.42 20.22
C GLY A 304 -25.14 -5.55 20.34
N TRP A 305 -23.97 -6.07 19.95
CA TRP A 305 -22.73 -5.29 19.91
C TRP A 305 -22.72 -4.23 18.82
N LEU A 306 -23.20 -4.59 17.63
CA LEU A 306 -23.29 -3.64 16.51
C LEU A 306 -24.23 -2.47 16.84
N LEU A 307 -25.35 -2.76 17.50
CA LEU A 307 -26.30 -1.74 17.96
C LEU A 307 -25.69 -0.85 19.04
N ALA A 308 -25.02 -1.42 20.03
CA ALA A 308 -24.34 -0.63 21.07
C ALA A 308 -23.26 0.30 20.49
N ALA A 309 -22.56 -0.14 19.44
CA ALA A 309 -21.53 0.64 18.78
C ALA A 309 -22.04 1.84 17.96
N LEU A 310 -23.36 1.95 17.71
CA LEU A 310 -23.96 3.16 17.15
C LEU A 310 -23.82 4.37 18.09
N GLU A 311 -23.72 4.12 19.40
CA GLU A 311 -23.58 5.14 20.44
C GLU A 311 -22.11 5.35 20.88
N ASP A 312 -21.14 4.74 20.17
CA ASP A 312 -19.72 4.90 20.53
C ASP A 312 -19.30 6.37 20.40
N THR A 313 -18.51 6.86 21.35
CA THR A 313 -17.88 8.20 21.29
C THR A 313 -17.01 8.35 20.03
N ASP A 314 -16.61 7.23 19.44
CA ASP A 314 -15.80 7.13 18.26
C ASP A 314 -16.56 7.16 16.94
N ALA A 315 -16.41 8.27 16.20
CA ALA A 315 -16.99 8.48 14.88
C ALA A 315 -16.70 7.32 13.91
N ASN A 316 -15.50 6.74 13.91
CA ASN A 316 -15.20 5.59 13.05
C ASN A 316 -15.86 4.32 13.52
N VAL A 317 -15.97 4.15 14.84
CA VAL A 317 -16.66 2.99 15.41
C VAL A 317 -18.13 3.04 15.03
N ARG A 318 -18.80 4.19 15.19
CA ARG A 318 -20.19 4.40 14.73
C ARG A 318 -20.34 4.13 13.24
N ARG A 319 -19.44 4.68 12.42
CA ARG A 319 -19.42 4.49 10.96
C ARG A 319 -19.33 3.01 10.56
N ASN A 320 -18.45 2.26 11.21
CA ASN A 320 -18.25 0.85 10.93
C ASN A 320 -19.33 -0.04 11.55
N ALA A 321 -19.98 0.40 12.63
CA ALA A 321 -21.19 -0.22 13.13
C ALA A 321 -22.32 -0.13 12.09
N ILE A 322 -22.53 1.05 11.48
CA ILE A 322 -23.49 1.23 10.39
C ILE A 322 -23.17 0.32 9.19
N LEU A 323 -21.91 0.23 8.77
CA LEU A 323 -21.49 -0.70 7.72
C LEU A 323 -21.77 -2.16 8.10
N ALA A 324 -21.40 -2.58 9.30
CA ALA A 324 -21.63 -3.95 9.76
C ALA A 324 -23.13 -4.28 9.86
N LEU A 325 -23.97 -3.32 10.28
CA LEU A 325 -25.43 -3.46 10.29
C LEU A 325 -26.00 -3.62 8.87
N SER A 326 -25.40 -2.97 7.86
CA SER A 326 -25.78 -3.16 6.45
C SER A 326 -25.58 -4.61 5.97
N TRP A 327 -24.79 -5.40 6.71
CA TRP A 327 -24.49 -6.78 6.36
C TRP A 327 -25.37 -7.82 7.05
N CYS A 328 -26.08 -7.44 8.12
CA CYS A 328 -26.76 -8.37 9.01
C CYS A 328 -27.81 -9.23 8.29
N GLY A 329 -27.75 -10.55 8.53
CA GLY A 329 -28.72 -11.50 7.99
C GLY A 329 -30.01 -11.57 8.81
N ASP A 330 -29.92 -12.01 10.06
CA ASP A 330 -31.05 -12.18 10.99
C ASP A 330 -30.58 -11.78 12.40
N PRO A 331 -31.26 -10.86 13.13
CA PRO A 331 -32.52 -10.19 12.79
C PRO A 331 -32.35 -8.88 12.02
N LYS A 332 -32.59 -8.96 10.71
CA LYS A 332 -32.52 -7.84 9.75
C LYS A 332 -33.45 -6.68 10.07
N ASP A 333 -34.68 -6.96 10.51
CA ASP A 333 -35.67 -5.90 10.78
C ASP A 333 -35.29 -5.04 11.98
N GLU A 334 -34.63 -5.62 12.97
CA GLU A 334 -34.11 -4.88 14.12
C GLU A 334 -32.98 -3.94 13.71
N ALA A 335 -32.01 -4.44 12.94
CA ALA A 335 -30.95 -3.61 12.36
C ALA A 335 -31.53 -2.47 11.49
N ALA A 336 -32.53 -2.75 10.64
CA ALA A 336 -33.17 -1.75 9.80
C ALA A 336 -33.89 -0.66 10.62
N ARG A 337 -34.57 -1.03 11.71
CA ARG A 337 -35.20 -0.07 12.64
C ARG A 337 -34.17 0.81 13.33
N ALA A 338 -33.06 0.23 13.79
CA ALA A 338 -31.99 0.98 14.43
C ALA A 338 -31.36 1.99 13.47
N LEU A 339 -31.05 1.58 12.23
CA LEU A 339 -30.53 2.48 11.20
C LEU A 339 -31.52 3.61 10.87
N SER A 340 -32.82 3.33 10.82
CA SER A 340 -33.86 4.35 10.61
C SER A 340 -34.00 5.33 11.79
N ALA A 341 -33.71 4.87 13.01
CA ALA A 341 -33.80 5.67 14.23
C ALA A 341 -32.50 6.43 14.53
N PHE A 342 -31.38 6.05 13.90
CA PHE A 342 -30.09 6.70 14.08
C PHE A 342 -30.16 8.18 13.71
N ARG A 343 -29.57 9.04 14.54
CA ARG A 343 -29.49 10.50 14.35
C ARG A 343 -28.06 10.96 14.61
N GLY A 344 -27.57 11.91 13.84
CA GLY A 344 -26.19 12.38 13.93
C GLY A 344 -25.87 13.50 12.94
N GLU A 345 -24.59 13.72 12.65
CA GLU A 345 -24.21 14.60 11.54
C GLU A 345 -24.74 14.05 10.22
N ARG A 346 -24.97 14.93 9.24
CA ARG A 346 -25.53 14.60 7.93
C ARG A 346 -24.85 13.40 7.26
N TYR A 347 -23.52 13.30 7.37
CA TYR A 347 -22.76 12.17 6.81
C TYR A 347 -23.27 10.83 7.36
N PHE A 348 -23.40 10.70 8.68
CA PHE A 348 -23.81 9.46 9.31
C PHE A 348 -25.27 9.12 9.07
N GLU A 349 -26.15 10.11 9.02
CA GLU A 349 -27.56 9.89 8.68
C GLU A 349 -27.70 9.41 7.23
N SER A 350 -26.94 9.98 6.29
CA SER A 350 -26.90 9.55 4.90
C SER A 350 -26.36 8.13 4.77
N LEU A 351 -25.27 7.82 5.49
CA LEU A 351 -24.71 6.47 5.54
C LEU A 351 -25.68 5.45 6.15
N ALA A 352 -26.41 5.81 7.21
CA ALA A 352 -27.39 4.94 7.86
C ALA A 352 -28.59 4.65 6.95
N GLU A 353 -29.10 5.65 6.25
CA GLU A 353 -30.18 5.47 5.28
C GLU A 353 -29.75 4.60 4.10
N GLU A 354 -28.54 4.82 3.61
CA GLU A 354 -27.91 3.99 2.58
C GLU A 354 -27.72 2.53 3.06
N ALA A 355 -27.17 2.33 4.25
CA ALA A 355 -27.01 1.02 4.88
C ALA A 355 -28.34 0.29 5.03
N ARG A 356 -29.39 1.00 5.46
CA ARG A 356 -30.76 0.47 5.62
C ARG A 356 -31.33 0.06 4.27
N THR A 357 -31.16 0.90 3.26
CA THR A 357 -31.65 0.64 1.90
C THR A 357 -30.99 -0.60 1.30
N ARG A 358 -29.66 -0.71 1.42
CA ARG A 358 -28.90 -1.88 0.99
C ARG A 358 -29.31 -3.14 1.76
N LEU A 359 -29.44 -3.03 3.09
CA LEU A 359 -29.89 -4.12 3.95
C LEU A 359 -31.24 -4.66 3.46
N LEU A 360 -32.20 -3.78 3.16
CA LEU A 360 -33.53 -4.12 2.65
C LEU A 360 -33.55 -4.63 1.19
N GLY A 361 -32.42 -4.67 0.50
CA GLY A 361 -32.31 -5.23 -0.86
C GLY A 361 -32.87 -4.30 -1.95
N ARG A 362 -32.75 -2.99 -1.77
CA ARG A 362 -33.20 -1.98 -2.75
C ARG A 362 -32.02 -1.43 -3.54
N ASP A 363 -32.25 -1.04 -4.80
CA ASP A 363 -31.20 -0.52 -5.70
C ASP A 363 -30.87 0.95 -5.49
N ARG A 364 -31.79 1.75 -4.93
CA ARG A 364 -31.59 3.18 -4.57
C ARG A 364 -32.35 3.55 -3.29
N PRO A 365 -31.94 4.63 -2.59
CA PRO A 365 -32.75 5.22 -1.52
C PRO A 365 -34.14 5.58 -2.04
N LEU A 366 -35.16 5.54 -1.16
CA LEU A 366 -36.56 5.64 -1.58
C LEU A 366 -36.91 6.97 -2.29
N ASP A 367 -36.19 8.05 -2.00
CA ASP A 367 -36.56 9.42 -2.41
C ASP A 367 -35.40 10.20 -3.07
N ALA A 368 -34.32 9.54 -3.52
CA ALA A 368 -33.11 10.23 -3.98
C ALA A 368 -33.01 10.40 -5.51
N GLU A 369 -32.80 11.63 -5.98
CA GLU A 369 -32.30 11.94 -7.31
C GLU A 369 -30.76 11.85 -7.37
N PRO A 370 -30.12 11.71 -8.54
CA PRO A 370 -28.66 11.63 -8.64
C PRO A 370 -27.90 12.82 -8.05
N SER A 371 -28.50 14.01 -8.04
CA SER A 371 -27.97 15.22 -7.40
C SER A 371 -28.04 15.18 -5.86
N ASP A 372 -28.81 14.25 -5.30
CA ASP A 372 -29.01 14.09 -3.87
C ASP A 372 -28.01 13.09 -3.26
N TYR A 373 -27.19 12.43 -4.09
CA TYR A 373 -26.06 11.64 -3.63
C TYR A 373 -24.96 12.54 -3.03
N GLY A 374 -23.96 11.93 -2.39
CA GLY A 374 -23.02 12.63 -1.52
C GLY A 374 -22.31 13.82 -2.17
N ARG A 375 -21.87 14.78 -1.34
CA ARG A 375 -21.16 15.96 -1.83
C ARG A 375 -19.67 15.65 -1.96
N MET A 376 -18.96 16.36 -2.83
CA MET A 376 -17.51 16.17 -2.97
C MET A 376 -16.78 16.36 -1.62
N GLU A 377 -17.25 17.33 -0.84
CA GLU A 377 -16.71 17.69 0.48
C GLU A 377 -16.95 16.63 1.55
N ASP A 378 -17.84 15.65 1.30
CA ASP A 378 -18.05 14.51 2.21
C ASP A 378 -16.91 13.49 2.13
N PHE A 379 -16.18 13.47 1.00
CA PHE A 379 -15.19 12.43 0.69
C PHE A 379 -13.78 12.99 0.49
N TYR A 380 -13.67 14.26 0.09
CA TYR A 380 -12.42 14.90 -0.24
C TYR A 380 -12.28 16.24 0.49
N LEU A 381 -11.06 16.51 0.95
CA LEU A 381 -10.73 17.70 1.73
C LEU A 381 -10.12 18.78 0.86
N GLN A 382 -10.30 20.04 1.28
CA GLN A 382 -9.67 21.21 0.67
C GLN A 382 -8.66 21.80 1.65
N VAL A 383 -7.59 22.39 1.12
CA VAL A 383 -6.58 23.13 1.90
C VAL A 383 -6.50 24.55 1.35
N PRO A 384 -7.44 25.44 1.71
CA PRO A 384 -7.47 26.80 1.18
C PRO A 384 -6.29 27.62 1.70
N ILE A 385 -5.70 28.45 0.84
CA ILE A 385 -4.60 29.36 1.20
C ILE A 385 -5.07 30.80 1.05
N ILE A 386 -4.88 31.58 2.11
CA ILE A 386 -5.16 33.02 2.09
C ILE A 386 -3.88 33.75 1.70
N TRP A 387 -3.83 34.28 0.49
CA TRP A 387 -2.70 35.07 -0.01
C TRP A 387 -2.80 36.53 0.44
N THR A 388 -1.69 37.08 0.96
CA THR A 388 -1.53 38.50 1.26
C THR A 388 -0.24 39.03 0.64
N ASN A 389 -0.20 40.32 0.31
CA ASN A 389 1.01 40.93 -0.25
C ASN A 389 2.22 40.76 0.69
N GLU A 390 2.03 40.92 2.00
CA GLU A 390 3.10 40.69 2.97
C GLU A 390 3.62 39.25 2.93
N LYS A 391 2.73 38.25 2.90
CA LYS A 391 3.11 36.84 2.81
C LYS A 391 3.90 36.56 1.54
N LEU A 392 3.42 37.05 0.39
CA LEU A 392 4.08 36.88 -0.91
C LEU A 392 5.46 37.55 -0.94
N ASP A 393 5.61 38.74 -0.36
CA ASP A 393 6.89 39.44 -0.30
C ASP A 393 7.90 38.69 0.59
N ARG A 394 7.45 38.12 1.71
CA ARG A 394 8.29 37.26 2.58
C ARG A 394 8.72 35.98 1.87
N PHE A 395 7.80 35.31 1.16
CA PHE A 395 8.13 34.11 0.36
C PHE A 395 9.08 34.42 -0.79
N ARG A 396 8.90 35.55 -1.48
CA ARG A 396 9.82 36.00 -2.54
C ARG A 396 11.22 36.24 -1.99
N ALA A 397 11.35 36.92 -0.85
CA ALA A 397 12.64 37.16 -0.19
C ALA A 397 13.32 35.84 0.24
N LEU A 398 12.54 34.90 0.80
CA LEU A 398 13.03 33.57 1.18
C LEU A 398 13.54 32.76 -0.02
N HIS A 399 12.78 32.74 -1.12
CA HIS A 399 13.18 32.05 -2.35
C HIS A 399 14.45 32.67 -2.95
N GLN A 400 14.56 34.00 -3.01
CA GLN A 400 15.77 34.68 -3.47
C GLN A 400 17.00 34.38 -2.61
N ARG A 401 16.83 34.21 -1.29
CA ARG A 401 17.89 33.73 -0.40
C ARG A 401 18.32 32.32 -0.78
N ALA A 402 17.38 31.39 -0.91
CA ALA A 402 17.66 30.01 -1.28
C ALA A 402 18.42 29.89 -2.61
N CYS A 403 18.03 30.65 -3.64
CA CYS A 403 18.72 30.65 -4.93
C CYS A 403 20.17 31.15 -4.87
N ARG A 404 20.54 31.99 -3.89
CA ARG A 404 21.92 32.45 -3.70
C ARG A 404 22.79 31.42 -2.98
N ASP A 405 22.20 30.64 -2.07
CA ASP A 405 22.92 29.63 -1.30
C ASP A 405 23.34 28.42 -2.17
N GLY A 406 22.66 28.24 -3.31
CA GLY A 406 23.00 27.25 -4.33
C GLY A 406 22.12 25.99 -4.27
N PRO A 407 22.16 25.16 -5.33
CA PRO A 407 21.26 24.02 -5.47
C PRO A 407 21.48 22.96 -4.38
N ALA A 408 20.42 22.23 -4.04
CA ALA A 408 20.39 21.19 -3.01
C ALA A 408 20.73 21.66 -1.58
N THR A 409 20.73 22.97 -1.33
CA THR A 409 20.96 23.52 0.01
C THR A 409 19.72 23.39 0.88
N GLU A 410 19.93 23.00 2.15
CA GLU A 410 18.86 22.98 3.16
C GLU A 410 18.40 24.39 3.46
N LEU A 411 17.11 24.65 3.23
CA LEU A 411 16.51 25.94 3.50
C LEU A 411 16.16 26.07 4.98
N GLY A 412 16.85 26.96 5.69
CA GLY A 412 16.39 27.43 6.99
C GLY A 412 15.04 28.15 6.85
N TYR A 413 13.98 27.54 7.37
CA TYR A 413 12.62 28.08 7.32
C TYR A 413 12.25 28.74 8.66
N ASP A 414 12.17 30.07 8.64
CA ASP A 414 11.99 30.93 9.83
C ASP A 414 10.74 31.83 9.74
N LEU A 415 9.85 31.57 8.77
CA LEU A 415 8.64 32.36 8.57
C LEU A 415 7.49 31.88 9.45
N PRO A 416 6.59 32.80 9.88
CA PRO A 416 5.42 32.46 10.71
C PRO A 416 4.26 31.85 9.90
N TYR A 417 4.54 31.35 8.69
CA TYR A 417 3.54 30.78 7.79
C TYR A 417 3.76 29.27 7.64
N PRO A 418 2.73 28.48 7.36
CA PRO A 418 2.90 27.05 7.12
C PRO A 418 3.82 26.76 5.93
N LYS A 419 4.70 25.75 6.06
CA LYS A 419 5.64 25.36 5.00
C LYS A 419 4.95 24.98 3.69
N HIS A 420 3.80 24.33 3.75
CA HIS A 420 3.03 23.94 2.55
C HIS A 420 2.62 25.16 1.71
N GLU A 421 2.34 26.32 2.33
CA GLU A 421 1.98 27.53 1.57
C GLU A 421 3.18 28.10 0.82
N PHE A 422 4.38 28.08 1.43
CA PHE A 422 5.60 28.47 0.73
C PHE A 422 5.91 27.53 -0.42
N LEU A 423 5.77 26.23 -0.21
CA LEU A 423 5.95 25.22 -1.25
C LEU A 423 4.92 25.40 -2.37
N ARG A 424 3.67 25.74 -2.06
CA ARG A 424 2.64 26.08 -3.05
C ARG A 424 3.01 27.32 -3.86
N TYR A 425 3.54 28.35 -3.21
CA TYR A 425 4.09 29.53 -3.86
C TYR A 425 5.20 29.17 -4.87
N LEU A 426 6.11 28.26 -4.51
CA LEU A 426 7.16 27.81 -5.43
C LEU A 426 6.60 27.11 -6.68
N CYS A 427 5.55 26.29 -6.52
CA CYS A 427 4.88 25.64 -7.64
C CYS A 427 4.17 26.64 -8.54
N ASP A 428 3.31 27.49 -7.96
CA ASP A 428 2.40 28.33 -8.72
C ASP A 428 3.12 29.53 -9.37
N GLU A 429 4.08 30.16 -8.68
CA GLU A 429 4.75 31.39 -9.16
C GLU A 429 6.06 31.11 -9.92
N HIS A 430 6.71 29.97 -9.66
CA HIS A 430 8.01 29.63 -10.26
C HIS A 430 7.98 28.34 -11.09
N GLY A 431 6.82 27.69 -11.20
CA GLY A 431 6.65 26.48 -12.01
C GLY A 431 7.46 25.27 -11.53
N LEU A 432 7.99 25.32 -10.30
CA LEU A 432 8.78 24.23 -9.72
C LEU A 432 7.89 23.02 -9.45
N LEU A 433 8.50 21.84 -9.48
CA LEU A 433 7.87 20.59 -9.05
C LEU A 433 8.46 20.14 -7.72
N LEU A 434 7.69 19.41 -6.92
CA LEU A 434 8.10 19.00 -5.58
C LEU A 434 8.23 17.48 -5.49
N HIS A 435 9.27 17.01 -4.81
CA HIS A 435 9.47 15.60 -4.53
C HIS A 435 9.66 15.36 -3.03
N GLY A 436 8.81 14.52 -2.45
CA GLY A 436 8.91 14.11 -1.05
C GLY A 436 9.74 12.86 -0.87
N SER A 437 10.71 12.87 0.04
CA SER A 437 11.56 11.70 0.32
C SER A 437 11.84 11.49 1.80
N GLU A 438 12.15 10.24 2.14
CA GLU A 438 12.76 9.87 3.42
C GLU A 438 14.24 10.17 3.53
N LYS A 439 14.88 10.31 2.37
CA LYS A 439 16.29 10.65 2.31
C LYS A 439 16.40 12.16 2.43
N THR A 440 17.23 12.63 3.35
CA THR A 440 17.37 14.05 3.70
C THR A 440 18.59 14.71 3.04
N ASP A 441 19.43 13.92 2.39
CA ASP A 441 20.75 14.30 1.86
C ASP A 441 20.87 14.15 0.34
N LEU A 442 19.75 14.08 -0.39
CA LEU A 442 19.79 13.92 -1.85
C LEU A 442 20.33 15.19 -2.52
N GLU A 443 21.56 15.13 -3.02
CA GLU A 443 22.10 16.18 -3.89
C GLU A 443 21.57 16.09 -5.32
N VAL A 444 21.24 14.88 -5.78
CA VAL A 444 20.69 14.61 -7.11
C VAL A 444 19.66 13.50 -6.98
N LEU A 445 18.45 13.76 -7.46
CA LEU A 445 17.41 12.75 -7.60
C LEU A 445 17.68 11.97 -8.87
N LYS A 446 17.93 10.67 -8.73
CA LYS A 446 18.17 9.78 -9.86
C LYS A 446 16.85 9.18 -10.35
N PRO A 447 16.68 8.93 -11.66
CA PRO A 447 15.47 8.40 -12.24
C PRO A 447 15.35 6.89 -11.96
N LEU A 448 15.22 6.53 -10.69
CA LEU A 448 15.06 5.17 -10.19
C LEU A 448 13.88 5.19 -9.21
N ARG A 449 12.74 4.60 -9.62
CA ARG A 449 11.53 4.52 -8.78
C ARG A 449 11.29 3.10 -8.29
N SER A 450 10.76 2.99 -7.07
CA SER A 450 10.08 1.79 -6.56
C SER A 450 8.59 2.06 -6.43
N SER A 451 7.79 1.34 -7.22
CA SER A 451 6.33 1.40 -7.20
C SER A 451 5.77 -0.01 -7.38
N THR A 452 4.68 -0.32 -6.67
CA THR A 452 3.84 -1.49 -6.93
C THR A 452 2.67 -1.17 -7.86
N ASP A 453 2.64 0.05 -8.40
CA ASP A 453 1.63 0.46 -9.38
C ASP A 453 1.70 -0.45 -10.61
N SER A 454 0.56 -1.02 -10.98
CA SER A 454 0.44 -1.91 -12.13
C SER A 454 0.13 -1.16 -13.43
N SER A 455 -0.13 0.14 -13.37
CA SER A 455 -0.40 0.96 -14.54
C SER A 455 0.85 1.09 -15.42
N PRO A 456 0.69 1.21 -16.76
CA PRO A 456 1.80 1.46 -17.67
C PRO A 456 2.61 2.73 -17.33
N HIS A 457 2.01 3.71 -16.66
CA HIS A 457 2.60 5.03 -16.40
C HIS A 457 3.17 5.17 -14.97
N GLY A 458 2.54 4.56 -13.96
CA GLY A 458 2.93 4.68 -12.54
C GLY A 458 4.11 3.79 -12.12
N ASN A 459 4.60 2.91 -13.01
CA ASN A 459 5.80 2.10 -12.79
C ASN A 459 6.87 2.37 -13.86
N VAL A 460 7.16 3.64 -14.04
CA VAL A 460 8.19 4.12 -14.94
C VAL A 460 9.45 4.48 -14.14
N SER A 461 10.62 4.05 -14.61
CA SER A 461 11.91 4.43 -14.03
C SER A 461 12.19 5.92 -14.30
N GLY A 462 11.94 6.78 -13.31
CA GLY A 462 11.97 8.24 -13.43
C GLY A 462 12.02 8.98 -12.08
N VAL A 463 12.37 10.26 -12.12
CA VAL A 463 12.18 11.21 -11.01
C VAL A 463 10.77 11.77 -11.13
N TYR A 464 9.99 11.68 -10.07
CA TYR A 464 8.61 12.17 -10.04
C TYR A 464 8.55 13.48 -9.27
N GLY A 465 7.84 14.44 -9.84
CA GLY A 465 7.62 15.75 -9.26
C GLY A 465 6.12 16.07 -9.21
N GLU A 466 5.73 16.88 -8.25
CA GLU A 466 4.34 17.27 -8.03
C GLU A 466 4.18 18.79 -8.06
N PRO A 467 3.21 19.35 -8.80
CA PRO A 467 2.89 20.78 -8.80
C PRO A 467 2.04 21.21 -7.58
N ASP A 468 2.09 20.45 -6.48
CA ASP A 468 1.32 20.62 -5.26
C ASP A 468 2.13 20.14 -4.04
N PRO A 469 2.08 20.81 -2.89
CA PRO A 469 2.89 20.44 -1.73
C PRO A 469 2.34 19.26 -0.91
N ILE A 470 1.05 18.95 -0.99
CA ILE A 470 0.39 18.06 -0.02
C ILE A 470 0.90 16.62 -0.16
N ARG A 471 0.91 16.07 -1.39
CA ARG A 471 1.42 14.71 -1.64
C ARG A 471 2.92 14.56 -1.35
N PRO A 472 3.80 15.49 -1.77
CA PRO A 472 5.22 15.47 -1.41
C PRO A 472 5.46 15.49 0.10
N ILE A 473 4.78 16.37 0.86
CA ILE A 473 4.92 16.38 2.32
C ILE A 473 4.47 15.02 2.87
N TYR A 474 3.30 14.53 2.48
CA TYR A 474 2.79 13.22 2.89
C TYR A 474 3.77 12.06 2.61
N PHE A 475 4.34 11.98 1.40
CA PHE A 475 5.35 10.95 1.07
C PHE A 475 6.68 11.14 1.81
N ALA A 476 7.01 12.37 2.18
CA ALA A 476 8.18 12.67 2.99
C ALA A 476 7.99 12.28 4.46
N VAL A 477 6.78 12.38 5.03
CA VAL A 477 6.57 12.20 6.48
C VAL A 477 5.94 10.87 6.87
N VAL A 478 5.38 10.11 5.91
CA VAL A 478 4.87 8.75 6.16
C VAL A 478 5.99 7.73 6.00
N ASP A 479 6.20 6.91 7.03
CA ASP A 479 7.08 5.75 7.01
C ASP A 479 6.41 4.60 6.27
N LYS A 480 6.85 4.40 5.03
CA LYS A 480 6.36 3.33 4.14
C LYS A 480 6.71 1.93 4.65
N LYS A 481 7.65 1.82 5.58
CA LYS A 481 8.06 0.55 6.20
C LYS A 481 7.09 0.11 7.30
N ARG A 482 6.44 1.10 7.95
CA ARG A 482 5.40 0.89 8.97
C ARG A 482 3.99 0.95 8.40
N SER A 483 3.81 1.68 7.29
CA SER A 483 2.55 1.81 6.58
C SER A 483 2.69 1.43 5.10
N PHE A 484 2.07 0.31 4.75
CA PHE A 484 1.93 -0.17 3.38
C PHE A 484 0.55 0.22 2.81
N GLY A 485 0.38 0.15 1.49
CA GLY A 485 -0.94 0.44 0.87
C GLY A 485 -1.33 1.91 0.88
N LEU A 486 -0.39 2.81 0.59
CA LEU A 486 -0.63 4.25 0.52
C LEU A 486 -1.56 4.58 -0.66
N ILE A 487 -2.81 4.93 -0.37
CA ILE A 487 -3.75 5.41 -1.40
C ILE A 487 -3.88 6.91 -1.23
N ASN A 488 -3.68 7.66 -2.31
CA ASN A 488 -3.67 9.11 -2.28
C ASN A 488 -4.20 9.70 -3.59
N THR A 489 -4.93 10.81 -3.50
CA THR A 489 -5.36 11.59 -4.67
C THR A 489 -5.19 13.06 -4.42
N CYS A 490 -4.96 13.77 -5.51
CA CYS A 490 -5.02 15.22 -5.62
C CYS A 490 -5.55 15.56 -7.00
N PHE A 491 -6.65 16.29 -7.07
CA PHE A 491 -7.23 16.78 -8.32
C PHE A 491 -7.89 18.13 -8.09
N ALA A 492 -8.07 18.88 -9.17
CA ALA A 492 -8.98 20.02 -9.24
C ALA A 492 -10.19 19.66 -10.12
N LEU A 493 -11.26 20.43 -10.02
CA LEU A 493 -12.36 20.35 -10.98
C LEU A 493 -12.21 21.48 -11.99
N ASP A 494 -12.24 21.15 -13.28
CA ASP A 494 -12.30 22.14 -14.35
C ASP A 494 -13.70 22.77 -14.46
N GLU A 495 -13.86 23.79 -15.33
CA GLU A 495 -15.14 24.48 -15.52
C GLU A 495 -16.28 23.57 -16.00
N ALA A 496 -15.96 22.44 -16.62
CA ALA A 496 -16.91 21.43 -17.09
C ALA A 496 -17.17 20.32 -16.04
N GLY A 497 -16.53 20.39 -14.86
CA GLY A 497 -16.61 19.39 -13.82
C GLY A 497 -15.77 18.13 -14.06
N GLY A 498 -14.82 18.18 -14.99
CA GLY A 498 -13.80 17.16 -15.22
C GLY A 498 -12.66 17.26 -14.21
N GLU A 499 -12.01 16.12 -13.90
CA GLU A 499 -10.86 16.09 -13.00
C GLU A 499 -9.60 16.59 -13.72
N ASP A 500 -9.01 17.67 -13.23
CA ASP A 500 -7.68 18.15 -13.61
C ASP A 500 -6.63 17.64 -12.61
N THR A 501 -5.83 16.66 -13.04
CA THR A 501 -4.70 16.11 -12.27
C THR A 501 -3.36 16.72 -12.69
N ARG A 502 -3.32 17.58 -13.73
CA ARG A 502 -2.12 18.33 -14.11
C ARG A 502 -1.86 19.48 -13.15
N LEU A 503 -2.94 20.02 -12.57
CA LEU A 503 -2.93 21.09 -11.57
C LEU A 503 -2.14 22.33 -12.06
N GLU A 504 -2.21 22.62 -13.36
CA GLU A 504 -1.50 23.75 -13.98
C GLU A 504 -2.24 25.08 -13.75
N GLN A 505 -3.52 25.03 -13.35
CA GLN A 505 -4.31 26.21 -13.03
C GLN A 505 -4.27 26.47 -11.50
N PRO A 506 -3.55 27.51 -11.05
CA PRO A 506 -3.34 27.75 -9.61
C PRO A 506 -4.62 28.15 -8.87
N ASP A 507 -5.58 28.77 -9.57
CA ASP A 507 -6.83 29.31 -9.00
C ASP A 507 -7.92 28.25 -8.77
N LEU A 508 -7.76 27.04 -9.32
CA LEU A 508 -8.75 25.99 -9.11
C LEU A 508 -8.68 25.44 -7.68
N ILE A 509 -9.86 25.17 -7.12
CA ILE A 509 -10.00 24.48 -5.83
C ILE A 509 -9.48 23.05 -6.00
N ARG A 510 -8.53 22.66 -5.13
CA ARG A 510 -7.93 21.33 -5.11
C ARG A 510 -8.56 20.49 -4.00
N TYR A 511 -8.82 19.23 -4.35
CA TYR A 511 -9.41 18.20 -3.51
C TYR A 511 -8.37 17.13 -3.21
N TYR A 512 -8.32 16.71 -1.95
CA TYR A 512 -7.30 15.81 -1.44
C TYR A 512 -7.93 14.66 -0.66
N ARG A 513 -7.30 13.49 -0.76
CA ARG A 513 -7.56 12.38 0.15
C ARG A 513 -6.30 11.55 0.27
N LEU A 514 -5.90 11.27 1.51
CA LEU A 514 -4.65 10.59 1.84
C LEU A 514 -4.97 9.40 2.75
N SER A 515 -4.32 8.27 2.53
CA SER A 515 -4.49 7.10 3.38
C SER A 515 -3.20 6.31 3.61
N VAL A 516 -3.18 5.55 4.70
CA VAL A 516 -2.22 4.52 5.08
C VAL A 516 -2.94 3.19 5.11
N GLY A 517 -2.26 2.05 5.08
CA GLY A 517 -2.91 0.75 5.23
C GLY A 517 -3.61 0.64 6.59
N VAL A 518 -4.79 0.02 6.64
CA VAL A 518 -5.58 -0.14 7.88
C VAL A 518 -4.79 -0.79 9.02
N LEU A 519 -3.83 -1.67 8.71
CA LEU A 519 -3.03 -2.32 9.73
C LEU A 519 -1.98 -1.39 10.38
N ALA A 520 -1.74 -0.21 9.82
CA ALA A 520 -0.81 0.79 10.34
C ALA A 520 -1.49 1.88 11.19
N THR A 521 -2.83 1.97 11.21
CA THR A 521 -3.55 3.11 11.82
C THR A 521 -3.36 3.27 13.34
N GLY A 522 -2.79 2.28 14.01
CA GLY A 522 -2.47 2.30 15.44
C GLY A 522 -0.97 2.35 15.78
N ASP A 523 -0.11 2.34 14.76
CA ASP A 523 1.33 2.40 14.92
C ASP A 523 1.82 3.84 14.67
N ASP A 524 2.90 4.26 15.32
CA ASP A 524 3.54 5.54 14.96
C ASP A 524 4.32 5.35 13.64
N PHE A 525 3.65 5.64 12.53
CA PHE A 525 4.20 5.59 11.17
C PHE A 525 4.67 6.96 10.69
N TRP A 526 4.73 7.97 11.55
CA TRP A 526 5.28 9.27 11.18
C TRP A 526 6.81 9.26 11.29
N ARG A 527 7.44 10.08 10.47
CA ARG A 527 8.87 10.35 10.52
C ARG A 527 9.18 11.74 9.97
N GLU A 528 10.38 12.22 10.26
CA GLU A 528 10.93 13.37 9.55
C GLU A 528 11.24 13.00 8.10
N GLY A 529 11.19 14.00 7.22
CA GLY A 529 11.54 13.85 5.82
C GLY A 529 11.93 15.16 5.18
N THR A 530 12.07 15.15 3.86
CA THR A 530 12.49 16.33 3.10
C THR A 530 11.67 16.45 1.82
N VAL A 531 11.24 17.69 1.54
CA VAL A 531 10.69 18.07 0.23
C VAL A 531 11.78 18.75 -0.58
N TYR A 532 11.99 18.26 -1.79
CA TYR A 532 12.94 18.77 -2.77
C TYR A 532 12.19 19.57 -3.84
N ALA A 533 12.56 20.83 -4.05
CA ALA A 533 12.01 21.63 -5.13
C ALA A 533 12.87 21.45 -6.39
N LEU A 534 12.24 21.05 -7.48
CA LEU A 534 12.86 20.57 -8.70
C LEU A 534 12.55 21.50 -9.87
N PRO A 535 13.53 21.78 -10.73
CA PRO A 535 13.30 22.56 -11.94
C PRO A 535 12.59 21.69 -12.99
N ARG A 536 11.68 22.30 -13.78
CA ARG A 536 10.68 21.58 -14.59
C ARG A 536 11.17 21.10 -15.95
N GLU A 537 12.32 21.58 -16.42
CA GLU A 537 12.74 21.51 -17.83
C GLU A 537 12.89 20.07 -18.36
N SER A 538 13.27 19.13 -17.49
CA SER A 538 13.45 17.72 -17.86
C SER A 538 12.19 16.86 -17.70
N PHE A 539 11.10 17.45 -17.19
CA PHE A 539 9.87 16.73 -16.89
C PHE A 539 8.91 16.76 -18.08
N THR A 540 8.19 15.66 -18.25
CA THR A 540 7.05 15.60 -19.15
C THR A 540 5.88 14.95 -18.43
N PHE A 541 4.67 15.42 -18.72
CA PHE A 541 3.44 14.91 -18.10
C PHE A 541 2.90 13.72 -18.88
N TRP A 542 2.74 12.60 -18.19
CA TRP A 542 2.09 11.39 -18.69
C TRP A 542 1.29 10.80 -17.52
N GLU A 543 0.19 11.45 -17.15
CA GLU A 543 -0.59 11.25 -15.90
C GLU A 543 0.13 11.75 -14.62
N GLU A 544 1.46 11.59 -14.55
CA GLU A 544 2.31 12.17 -13.52
C GLU A 544 3.49 12.94 -14.16
N TRP A 545 3.97 14.01 -13.53
CA TRP A 545 5.17 14.71 -14.00
C TRP A 545 6.40 13.86 -13.73
N THR A 546 7.06 13.40 -14.80
CA THR A 546 8.18 12.47 -14.71
C THR A 546 9.39 12.96 -15.52
N SER A 547 10.58 12.90 -14.92
CA SER A 547 11.86 13.10 -15.60
C SER A 547 12.63 11.78 -15.72
N ARG A 548 13.14 11.49 -16.93
CA ARG A 548 14.00 10.33 -17.21
C ARG A 548 15.50 10.64 -17.07
N ALA A 549 15.83 11.83 -16.59
CA ALA A 549 17.19 12.29 -16.33
C ALA A 549 17.40 12.53 -14.82
N PRO A 550 18.63 12.45 -14.31
CA PRO A 550 18.92 12.93 -12.96
C PRO A 550 18.57 14.42 -12.83
N VAL A 551 17.95 14.78 -11.71
CA VAL A 551 17.50 16.15 -11.44
C VAL A 551 18.16 16.65 -10.17
N ARG A 552 18.89 17.77 -10.28
CA ARG A 552 19.44 18.47 -9.11
C ARG A 552 18.36 19.42 -8.56
N PRO A 553 17.99 19.34 -7.27
CA PRO A 553 17.00 20.22 -6.67
C PRO A 553 17.53 21.65 -6.58
N VAL A 554 16.64 22.63 -6.73
CA VAL A 554 16.92 24.06 -6.53
C VAL A 554 17.14 24.35 -5.04
N LEU A 555 16.34 23.74 -4.18
CA LEU A 555 16.44 23.79 -2.73
C LEU A 555 15.81 22.53 -2.13
N LYS A 556 16.10 22.28 -0.85
CA LYS A 556 15.42 21.25 -0.07
C LYS A 556 14.95 21.80 1.27
N LEU A 557 13.83 21.28 1.76
CA LEU A 557 13.16 21.75 2.96
C LEU A 557 12.77 20.56 3.84
N SER A 558 13.32 20.49 5.05
CA SER A 558 12.92 19.51 6.06
C SER A 558 11.45 19.70 6.46
N VAL A 559 10.72 18.59 6.56
CA VAL A 559 9.31 18.55 6.92
C VAL A 559 9.02 17.44 7.93
N ALA A 560 8.09 17.71 8.83
CA ALA A 560 7.59 16.80 9.86
C ALA A 560 6.08 16.59 9.71
N ARG A 561 5.51 15.69 10.53
CA ARG A 561 4.05 15.47 10.62
C ARG A 561 3.28 16.78 10.69
N ASP A 562 3.73 17.74 11.50
CA ASP A 562 3.01 19.01 11.72
C ASP A 562 3.01 19.95 10.52
N ASP A 563 3.91 19.72 9.55
CA ASP A 563 3.94 20.47 8.29
C ASP A 563 2.90 19.96 7.28
N LEU A 564 2.30 18.79 7.50
CA LEU A 564 1.22 18.24 6.69
C LEU A 564 -0.13 18.82 7.18
N PRO A 565 -0.82 19.67 6.39
CA PRO A 565 -2.10 20.26 6.80
C PRO A 565 -3.19 19.22 7.09
N LEU A 566 -3.12 18.09 6.38
CA LEU A 566 -4.06 16.99 6.47
C LEU A 566 -3.59 15.87 7.43
N LYS A 567 -2.63 16.13 8.33
CA LYS A 567 -2.06 15.09 9.22
C LYS A 567 -3.11 14.36 10.06
N ASP A 568 -4.14 15.08 10.51
CA ASP A 568 -5.24 14.53 11.31
C ASP A 568 -6.35 13.95 10.42
N HIS A 569 -6.21 14.07 9.10
CA HIS A 569 -7.12 13.56 8.08
C HIS A 569 -6.45 12.58 7.11
N VAL A 570 -5.41 11.87 7.54
CA VAL A 570 -4.93 10.67 6.85
C VAL A 570 -5.86 9.51 7.25
N TRP A 571 -6.22 8.63 6.33
CA TRP A 571 -7.23 7.57 6.53
C TRP A 571 -6.56 6.18 6.53
N GLY A 572 -7.17 5.14 7.08
CA GLY A 572 -6.78 3.75 6.93
C GLY A 572 -7.49 3.09 5.75
N ALA A 573 -6.79 2.68 4.70
CA ALA A 573 -7.36 1.91 3.61
C ALA A 573 -7.41 0.42 3.96
N ASP A 574 -8.61 -0.16 3.94
CA ASP A 574 -8.78 -1.61 4.07
C ASP A 574 -8.68 -2.29 2.70
N LEU A 575 -7.48 -2.76 2.37
CA LEU A 575 -7.20 -3.39 1.07
C LEU A 575 -7.82 -4.78 0.88
N ARG A 576 -8.70 -5.22 1.80
CA ARG A 576 -9.55 -6.39 1.57
C ARG A 576 -10.59 -6.13 0.48
N LYS A 577 -11.07 -4.89 0.33
CA LYS A 577 -11.99 -4.52 -0.75
C LYS A 577 -11.25 -4.60 -2.11
N PRO A 578 -11.75 -5.37 -3.09
CA PRO A 578 -11.25 -5.29 -4.45
C PRO A 578 -11.67 -3.98 -5.12
N GLY A 579 -10.81 -3.41 -5.96
CA GLY A 579 -11.15 -2.28 -6.82
C GLY A 579 -10.73 -0.93 -6.26
N ASP A 580 -11.40 0.12 -6.74
CA ASP A 580 -11.02 1.50 -6.45
C ASP A 580 -11.46 1.95 -5.04
N PHE A 581 -10.61 2.77 -4.44
CA PHE A 581 -10.83 3.42 -3.16
C PHE A 581 -11.30 4.87 -3.35
N TRP A 582 -11.31 5.38 -4.59
CA TRP A 582 -11.96 6.63 -4.97
C TRP A 582 -13.47 6.50 -4.89
N VAL A 583 -14.09 7.53 -4.31
CA VAL A 583 -15.54 7.64 -4.20
C VAL A 583 -15.99 8.61 -5.27
N ASP A 584 -16.87 8.15 -6.17
CA ASP A 584 -17.56 9.06 -7.08
C ASP A 584 -18.84 9.53 -6.39
N PRO A 585 -18.91 10.79 -5.91
CA PRO A 585 -20.07 11.31 -5.19
C PRO A 585 -21.38 11.23 -5.99
N ARG A 586 -21.30 11.09 -7.32
CA ARG A 586 -22.45 11.04 -8.24
C ARG A 586 -23.03 9.64 -8.40
N LYS A 587 -22.34 8.60 -7.92
CA LYS A 587 -22.83 7.22 -8.00
C LYS A 587 -23.85 6.94 -6.90
N PRO A 588 -24.81 6.03 -7.14
CA PRO A 588 -25.63 5.49 -6.06
C PRO A 588 -24.73 4.84 -5.01
N TYR A 589 -25.08 5.02 -3.74
CA TYR A 589 -24.38 4.43 -2.60
C TYR A 589 -22.91 4.85 -2.39
N PRO A 590 -22.59 6.16 -2.43
CA PRO A 590 -21.22 6.61 -2.29
C PRO A 590 -20.70 6.50 -0.85
N TYR A 591 -21.58 6.50 0.16
CA TYR A 591 -21.15 6.48 1.56
C TYR A 591 -20.69 5.10 2.03
N LEU A 592 -21.34 4.00 1.63
CA LEU A 592 -20.88 2.64 1.92
C LEU A 592 -19.60 2.32 1.14
N GLU A 593 -19.43 2.87 -0.06
CA GLU A 593 -18.16 2.79 -0.78
C GLU A 593 -17.03 3.48 -0.01
N ASP A 594 -17.32 4.62 0.61
CA ASP A 594 -16.40 5.38 1.43
C ASP A 594 -15.98 4.65 2.72
N VAL A 595 -16.85 3.87 3.37
CA VAL A 595 -16.55 3.21 4.67
C VAL A 595 -15.28 2.37 4.65
N TRP A 596 -14.89 1.87 3.48
CA TRP A 596 -13.67 1.09 3.29
C TRP A 596 -12.37 1.87 3.49
N ALA A 597 -12.41 3.21 3.39
CA ALA A 597 -11.39 4.07 3.94
C ALA A 597 -11.80 4.49 5.35
N LEU A 598 -10.90 4.40 6.32
CA LEU A 598 -11.12 4.68 7.73
C LEU A 598 -10.53 6.04 8.11
N PRO A 599 -11.28 7.13 8.28
CA PRO A 599 -10.66 8.39 8.71
C PRO A 599 -9.88 8.18 10.02
N LEU A 600 -8.66 8.72 10.23
CA LEU A 600 -8.01 8.66 11.56
C LEU A 600 -8.71 9.54 12.64
N ARG A 601 -9.90 10.10 12.31
CA ARG A 601 -10.82 11.03 13.03
C ARG A 601 -10.40 12.50 12.96
N THR A 602 -11.29 13.50 12.99
CA THR A 602 -12.76 13.59 13.09
C THR A 602 -13.35 14.11 11.78
N LEU A 603 -14.48 13.53 11.32
CA LEU A 603 -15.41 14.32 10.50
C LEU A 603 -15.97 15.42 11.42
N PRO A 604 -16.06 16.68 10.95
CA PRO A 604 -16.45 17.83 11.76
C PRO A 604 -17.86 17.74 12.34
#